data_AF-A0A8X9A3H9-F1
#
_entry.id   AF-A0A8X9A3H9-F1
#
_cell.length_a   1.000
_cell.length_b   1.000
_cell.length_c   1.000
_cell.angle_alpha   90.00
_cell.angle_beta   90.00
_cell.angle_gamma   90.00
#
_symmetry.space_group_name_H-M   'P 1'
#
loop_
_entity.id
_entity.type
_entity.pdbx_description
1 polymer ?
#
loop_
_entity_poly.entity_id
_entity_poly.type
_entity_poly.pdbx_seq_one_letter_code
_entity_poly.pdbx_strand_id
1 'polypeptide(L)'
;MEEKKDEEDSTLNEGEAAVAIAHAKRLVESGVQAANIGIIAPYAAQVVLLKMLRSKEAKLKDMEISTVDGFQGREKEAIIISMVRSNSKKEVGFLSDRRRMNVAVTRARRQCCIICDTETVTGWR
;
A
#
# COMPACT_ATOMS: atom_id res chain seq x y z
N MET A 1 5.40 4.98 -13.16
CA MET A 1 5.45 3.50 -13.29
C MET A 1 4.01 3.09 -13.52
N GLU A 2 3.67 2.59 -14.71
CA GLU A 2 2.26 2.49 -15.14
C GLU A 2 1.47 1.43 -14.38
N GLU A 3 0.17 1.68 -14.19
CA GLU A 3 -0.78 0.72 -13.64
C GLU A 3 -1.11 -0.39 -14.65
N LYS A 4 -1.36 -1.61 -14.16
CA LYS A 4 -1.82 -2.76 -14.94
C LYS A 4 -3.11 -3.31 -14.34
N LYS A 5 -3.85 -4.12 -15.10
CA LYS A 5 -5.01 -4.85 -14.59
C LYS A 5 -4.75 -6.36 -14.59
N ASP A 6 -5.34 -7.07 -13.63
CA ASP A 6 -5.39 -8.53 -13.63
C ASP A 6 -6.56 -9.06 -14.47
N GLU A 7 -6.74 -10.39 -14.48
CA GLU A 7 -7.81 -11.07 -15.21
C GLU A 7 -9.22 -10.71 -14.69
N GLU A 8 -9.32 -10.19 -13.46
CA GLU A 8 -10.58 -9.76 -12.82
C GLU A 8 -10.81 -8.24 -12.92
N ASP A 9 -10.08 -7.55 -13.79
CA ASP A 9 -10.13 -6.09 -14.02
C ASP A 9 -9.71 -5.25 -12.79
N SER A 10 -9.01 -5.85 -11.82
CA SER A 10 -8.47 -5.20 -10.63
C SER A 10 -7.08 -4.62 -10.89
N THR A 11 -6.80 -3.43 -10.33
CA THR A 11 -5.60 -2.67 -10.67
C THR A 11 -4.39 -3.01 -9.77
N LEU A 12 -3.20 -3.10 -10.36
CA LEU A 12 -1.93 -3.29 -9.67
C LEU A 12 -0.83 -2.37 -10.23
N ASN A 13 0.20 -2.14 -9.43
CA ASN A 13 1.38 -1.38 -9.80
C ASN A 13 2.62 -2.05 -9.21
N GLU A 14 3.38 -2.73 -10.07
CA GLU A 14 4.60 -3.47 -9.70
C GLU A 14 5.67 -2.55 -9.13
N GLY A 15 5.72 -1.32 -9.62
CA GLY A 15 6.64 -0.29 -9.15
C GLY A 15 6.39 0.11 -7.72
N GLU A 16 5.15 0.52 -7.43
CA GLU A 16 4.77 0.86 -6.07
C GLU A 16 4.91 -0.34 -5.13
N ALA A 17 4.57 -1.55 -5.59
CA ALA A 17 4.70 -2.76 -4.79
C ALA A 17 6.16 -3.04 -4.42
N ALA A 18 7.09 -2.88 -5.38
CA ALA A 18 8.52 -3.04 -5.13
C ALA A 18 9.05 -1.99 -4.13
N VAL A 19 8.64 -0.73 -4.27
CA VAL A 19 9.02 0.35 -3.34
C VAL A 19 8.46 0.09 -1.94
N ALA A 20 7.22 -0.39 -1.83
CA ALA A 20 6.58 -0.71 -0.55
C ALA A 20 7.33 -1.82 0.19
N ILE A 21 7.69 -2.89 -0.51
CA ILE A 21 8.47 -3.99 0.07
C ILE A 21 9.88 -3.52 0.46
N ALA A 22 10.55 -2.75 -0.40
CA ALA A 22 11.86 -2.19 -0.08
C ALA A 22 11.83 -1.28 1.16
N HIS A 23 10.78 -0.47 1.31
CA HIS A 23 10.61 0.37 2.49
C HIS A 23 10.35 -0.45 3.75
N ALA A 24 9.49 -1.49 3.67
CA ALA A 24 9.26 -2.41 4.77
C ALA A 24 10.55 -3.10 5.24
N LYS A 25 11.41 -3.53 4.30
CA LYS A 25 12.74 -4.10 4.63
C LYS A 25 13.60 -3.12 5.42
N ARG A 26 13.69 -1.86 4.96
CA ARG A 26 14.48 -0.83 5.64
C ARG A 26 13.99 -0.56 7.06
N LEU A 27 12.67 -0.59 7.29
CA LEU A 27 12.11 -0.48 8.65
C LEU A 27 12.55 -1.64 9.53
N VAL A 28 12.51 -2.88 9.03
CA VAL A 28 12.98 -4.06 9.76
C VAL A 28 14.48 -3.99 10.04
N GLU A 29 15.29 -3.58 9.06
CA GLU A 29 16.73 -3.37 9.20
C GLU A 29 17.08 -2.27 10.21
N SER A 30 16.17 -1.30 10.39
CA SER A 30 16.28 -0.24 11.41
C SER A 30 15.74 -0.66 12.78
N GLY A 31 15.34 -1.93 12.97
CA GLY A 31 14.92 -2.49 14.26
C GLY A 31 13.40 -2.57 14.50
N VAL A 32 12.56 -2.21 13.53
CA VAL A 32 11.11 -2.36 13.65
C VAL A 32 10.72 -3.83 13.46
N GLN A 33 9.99 -4.42 14.40
CA GLN A 33 9.50 -5.79 14.24
C GLN A 33 8.51 -5.88 13.07
N ALA A 34 8.63 -6.89 12.21
CA ALA A 34 7.77 -7.05 11.03
C ALA A 34 6.28 -7.09 11.38
N ALA A 35 5.91 -7.70 12.52
CA ALA A 35 4.54 -7.75 13.02
C ALA A 35 3.95 -6.35 13.35
N ASN A 36 4.80 -5.34 13.53
CA ASN A 36 4.43 -3.95 13.79
C ASN A 36 4.37 -3.09 12.52
N ILE A 37 4.49 -3.70 11.35
CA ILE A 37 4.40 -3.06 10.04
C ILE A 37 3.13 -3.57 9.32
N GLY A 38 2.41 -2.66 8.68
CA GLY A 38 1.29 -2.99 7.80
C GLY A 38 1.44 -2.33 6.43
N ILE A 39 1.06 -3.04 5.37
CA ILE A 39 0.85 -2.46 4.04
C ILE A 39 -0.65 -2.47 3.72
N ILE A 40 -1.16 -1.30 3.34
CA ILE A 40 -2.54 -1.09 2.94
C ILE A 40 -2.55 -0.73 1.45
N ALA A 41 -3.38 -1.42 0.67
CA ALA A 41 -3.60 -1.10 -0.73
C ALA A 41 -5.09 -1.17 -1.08
N PRO A 42 -5.61 -0.30 -1.96
CA PRO A 42 -7.04 -0.23 -2.24
C PRO A 42 -7.56 -1.33 -3.18
N TYR A 43 -6.68 -1.96 -3.95
CA TYR A 43 -7.03 -2.96 -4.96
C TYR A 43 -6.59 -4.36 -4.53
N ALA A 44 -7.45 -5.35 -4.76
CA ALA A 44 -7.19 -6.74 -4.42
C ALA A 44 -5.97 -7.30 -5.17
N ALA A 45 -5.83 -6.98 -6.46
CA ALA A 45 -4.66 -7.36 -7.26
C ALA A 45 -3.33 -6.88 -6.64
N GLN A 46 -3.30 -5.63 -6.17
CA GLN A 46 -2.13 -5.09 -5.48
C GLN A 46 -1.84 -5.84 -4.17
N VAL A 47 -2.87 -6.20 -3.39
CA VAL A 47 -2.70 -6.99 -2.16
C VAL A 47 -2.12 -8.38 -2.47
N VAL A 48 -2.59 -9.04 -3.53
CA VAL A 48 -2.06 -10.34 -3.97
C VAL A 48 -0.59 -10.22 -4.37
N LEU A 49 -0.26 -9.22 -5.19
CA LEU A 49 1.11 -8.94 -5.62
C LEU A 49 2.03 -8.68 -4.42
N LEU A 50 1.62 -7.82 -3.49
CA LEU A 50 2.38 -7.50 -2.28
C LEU A 50 2.61 -8.75 -1.40
N LYS A 51 1.59 -9.61 -1.25
CA LYS A 51 1.72 -10.88 -0.51
C LYS A 51 2.70 -11.84 -1.18
N MET A 52 2.70 -11.90 -2.51
CA MET A 52 3.65 -12.70 -3.29
C MET A 52 5.08 -12.16 -3.19
N LEU A 53 5.28 -10.84 -3.20
CA LEU A 53 6.61 -10.25 -3.00
C LEU A 53 7.10 -10.47 -1.56
N ARG A 54 6.22 -10.31 -0.56
CA ARG A 54 6.52 -10.58 0.85
C ARG A 54 6.93 -12.04 1.09
N SER A 55 6.31 -13.01 0.41
CA SER A 55 6.64 -14.43 0.62
C SER A 55 8.07 -14.81 0.21
N LYS A 56 8.71 -13.99 -0.64
CA LYS A 56 10.12 -14.12 -1.02
C LYS A 56 11.08 -13.57 0.05
N GLU A 57 10.55 -12.94 1.09
CA GLU A 57 11.33 -12.19 2.09
C GLU A 57 11.07 -12.72 3.51
N ALA A 58 11.94 -13.62 3.98
CA ALA A 58 11.78 -14.27 5.28
C ALA A 58 11.63 -13.28 6.45
N LYS A 59 12.34 -12.14 6.40
CA LYS A 59 12.29 -11.08 7.42
C LYS A 59 10.94 -10.36 7.49
N LEU A 60 10.12 -10.44 6.44
CA LEU A 60 8.82 -9.76 6.36
C LEU A 60 7.64 -10.70 6.60
N LYS A 61 7.87 -11.96 6.96
CA LYS A 61 6.83 -13.01 7.08
C LYS A 61 5.63 -12.58 7.92
N ASP A 62 5.88 -11.91 9.04
CA ASP A 62 4.84 -11.51 10.02
C ASP A 62 4.22 -10.13 9.72
N MET A 63 4.67 -9.45 8.67
CA MET A 63 4.08 -8.18 8.23
C MET A 63 2.68 -8.41 7.68
N GLU A 64 1.76 -7.51 8.04
CA GLU A 64 0.37 -7.59 7.62
C GLU A 64 0.15 -6.85 6.30
N ILE A 65 -0.62 -7.45 5.38
CA ILE A 65 -0.99 -6.84 4.10
C ILE A 65 -2.47 -7.05 3.87
N SER A 66 -3.22 -5.96 3.69
CA SER A 66 -4.66 -6.03 3.45
C SER A 66 -5.19 -4.86 2.64
N THR A 67 -6.46 -4.95 2.26
CA THR A 67 -7.21 -3.80 1.78
C THR A 67 -7.57 -2.87 2.92
N VAL A 68 -8.03 -1.66 2.60
CA VAL A 68 -8.42 -0.67 3.61
C VAL A 68 -9.56 -1.17 4.48
N ASP A 69 -10.60 -1.71 3.84
CA ASP A 69 -11.74 -2.30 4.55
C ASP A 69 -11.30 -3.53 5.35
N GLY A 70 -10.40 -4.35 4.80
CA GLY A 70 -9.81 -5.48 5.51
C GLY A 70 -8.97 -5.07 6.72
N PHE A 71 -8.40 -3.87 6.76
CA PHE A 71 -7.56 -3.39 7.86
C PHE A 71 -8.36 -2.69 8.98
N GLN A 72 -9.69 -2.64 8.89
CA GLN A 72 -10.51 -1.90 9.83
C GLN A 72 -10.34 -2.40 11.29
N GLY A 73 -10.22 -1.45 12.22
CA GLY A 73 -10.06 -1.74 13.65
C GLY A 73 -8.69 -2.26 14.07
N ARG A 74 -7.73 -2.37 13.14
CA ARG A 74 -6.36 -2.81 13.41
C ARG A 74 -5.39 -1.65 13.25
N GLU A 75 -4.32 -1.64 14.03
CA GLU A 75 -3.32 -0.58 14.03
C GLU A 75 -1.91 -1.17 14.06
N LYS A 76 -0.96 -0.44 13.50
CA LYS A 76 0.46 -0.81 13.45
C LYS A 76 1.33 0.39 13.79
N GLU A 77 2.56 0.12 14.19
CA GLU A 77 3.53 1.18 14.45
C GLU A 77 3.89 1.93 13.16
N ALA A 78 4.08 1.18 12.08
CA ALA A 78 4.33 1.69 10.74
C ALA A 78 3.25 1.20 9.76
N ILE A 79 2.67 2.12 9.00
CA ILE A 79 1.77 1.82 7.89
C ILE A 79 2.37 2.35 6.59
N ILE A 80 2.36 1.51 5.56
CA ILE A 80 2.72 1.87 4.19
C ILE A 80 1.43 1.79 3.35
N ILE A 81 1.07 2.86 2.67
CA ILE A 81 -0.11 2.92 1.81
C ILE A 81 0.37 3.01 0.36
N SER A 82 0.02 2.01 -0.46
CA SER A 82 0.24 2.04 -1.92
C SER A 82 -1.05 2.47 -2.61
N MET A 83 -0.98 3.57 -3.38
CA MET A 83 -2.16 4.17 -4.04
C MET A 83 -2.50 3.54 -5.37
N VAL A 84 -1.53 2.86 -5.99
CA VAL A 84 -1.62 2.03 -7.20
C VAL A 84 -1.88 2.82 -8.48
N ARG A 85 -2.77 3.81 -8.44
CA ARG A 85 -3.21 4.55 -9.62
C ARG A 85 -2.07 5.40 -10.19
N SER A 86 -1.75 5.16 -11.46
CA SER A 86 -0.78 5.90 -12.26
C SER A 86 -1.28 5.91 -13.70
N ASN A 87 -2.01 6.97 -14.07
CA ASN A 87 -2.65 7.09 -15.38
C ASN A 87 -2.73 8.55 -15.86
N SER A 88 -2.68 8.72 -17.18
CA SER A 88 -2.74 10.03 -17.84
C SER A 88 -4.08 10.76 -17.68
N LYS A 89 -5.14 10.04 -17.30
CA LYS A 89 -6.48 10.60 -17.03
C LYS A 89 -6.59 11.27 -15.67
N LYS A 90 -5.56 11.17 -14.82
CA LYS A 90 -5.56 11.66 -13.43
C LYS A 90 -6.71 11.11 -12.60
N GLU A 91 -7.13 9.89 -12.92
CA GLU A 91 -8.14 9.18 -12.16
C GLU A 91 -7.50 8.64 -10.89
N VAL A 92 -7.80 9.31 -9.78
CA VAL A 92 -7.27 8.97 -8.46
C VAL A 92 -7.97 7.75 -7.84
N GLY A 93 -9.10 7.32 -8.41
CA GLY A 93 -9.85 6.15 -7.98
C GLY A 93 -10.16 6.17 -6.48
N PHE A 94 -9.64 5.20 -5.73
CA PHE A 94 -9.82 5.07 -4.29
C PHE A 94 -9.58 6.34 -3.47
N LEU A 95 -8.67 7.21 -3.91
CA LEU A 95 -8.38 8.49 -3.28
C LEU A 95 -9.63 9.39 -3.17
N SER A 96 -10.60 9.31 -4.09
CA SER A 96 -11.83 10.12 -4.00
C SER A 96 -12.66 9.81 -2.76
N ASP A 97 -12.47 8.64 -2.14
CA ASP A 97 -13.10 8.28 -0.88
C ASP A 97 -12.28 8.79 0.32
N ARG A 98 -12.60 10.01 0.74
CA ARG A 98 -12.01 10.64 1.93
C ARG A 98 -12.18 9.82 3.21
N ARG A 99 -13.26 9.05 3.36
CA ARG A 99 -13.49 8.25 4.57
C ARG A 99 -12.50 7.10 4.64
N ARG A 100 -12.34 6.37 3.53
CA ARG A 100 -11.39 5.26 3.44
C ARG A 100 -9.93 5.75 3.55
N MET A 101 -9.62 6.94 3.02
CA MET A 101 -8.31 7.55 3.24
C MET A 101 -8.04 7.84 4.72
N ASN A 102 -9.00 8.45 5.41
CA ASN A 102 -8.90 8.70 6.85
C ASN A 102 -8.71 7.40 7.64
N VAL A 103 -9.43 6.34 7.28
CA VAL A 103 -9.25 5.02 7.90
C VAL A 103 -7.81 4.56 7.71
N ALA A 104 -7.30 4.53 6.47
CA ALA A 104 -5.96 4.05 6.16
C ALA A 104 -4.86 4.84 6.89
N VAL A 105 -4.93 6.17 6.87
CA VAL A 105 -3.93 7.04 7.52
C VAL A 105 -3.96 6.90 9.04
N THR A 106 -5.14 6.78 9.65
CA THR A 106 -5.28 6.63 11.11
C THR A 106 -4.90 5.26 11.64
N ARG A 107 -4.55 4.28 10.78
CA ARG A 107 -4.05 2.98 11.26
C ARG A 107 -2.58 3.06 11.74
N ALA A 108 -1.88 4.13 11.42
CA ALA A 108 -0.48 4.37 11.79
C ALA A 108 -0.36 4.99 13.18
N ARG A 109 0.40 4.36 14.08
CA ARG A 109 0.66 4.92 15.42
C ARG A 109 1.88 5.84 15.46
N ARG A 110 2.92 5.55 14.66
CA ARG A 110 4.18 6.32 14.66
C ARG A 110 4.60 6.79 13.28
N GLN A 111 4.41 5.97 12.25
CA GLN A 111 4.87 6.30 10.90
C GLN A 111 3.84 5.91 9.85
N CYS A 112 3.52 6.85 8.97
CA CYS A 112 2.68 6.65 7.79
C CYS A 112 3.50 7.00 6.55
N CYS A 113 3.75 6.03 5.67
CA CYS A 113 4.36 6.25 4.35
C CYS A 113 3.30 6.09 3.28
N ILE A 114 3.24 7.06 2.37
CA ILE A 114 2.37 7.00 1.20
C ILE A 114 3.25 6.86 -0.04
N ILE A 115 2.93 5.89 -0.88
CA ILE A 115 3.55 5.65 -2.17
C ILE A 115 2.48 5.92 -3.23
N CYS A 116 2.75 6.88 -4.11
CA CYS A 116 1.83 7.27 -5.16
C CYS A 116 2.56 7.90 -6.35
N ASP A 117 1.88 7.91 -7.49
CA ASP A 117 2.25 8.73 -8.63
C ASP A 117 1.77 10.18 -8.48
N THR A 118 2.72 11.11 -8.35
CA THR A 118 2.42 12.52 -8.10
C THR A 118 1.69 13.19 -9.26
N GLU A 119 1.91 12.78 -10.51
CA GLU A 119 1.22 13.37 -11.67
C GLU A 119 -0.27 13.00 -11.70
N THR A 120 -0.57 11.79 -11.24
CA THR A 120 -1.95 11.29 -11.10
C THR A 120 -2.65 11.97 -9.92
N VAL A 121 -1.95 12.16 -8.78
CA VAL A 121 -2.54 12.71 -7.55
C VAL A 121 -2.68 14.24 -7.56
N THR A 122 -1.78 14.98 -8.23
CA THR A 122 -1.83 16.47 -8.29
C THR A 122 -2.95 17.02 -9.18
N GLY A 123 -3.62 16.18 -9.97
CA GLY A 123 -4.86 16.54 -10.66
C GLY A 123 -6.07 16.70 -9.76
N TRP A 124 -5.97 16.28 -8.50
CA TRP A 124 -7.03 16.35 -7.51
C TRP A 124 -7.18 17.80 -7.01
N ARG A 125 -8.17 18.51 -7.55
CA ARG A 125 -8.72 19.74 -6.96
C ARG A 125 -10.01 19.45 -6.22
#